data_AF-A0A3L7MW57-F1
#
_entry.id   AF-A0A3L7MW57-F1
#
_cell.length_a   1.000
_cell.length_b   1.000
_cell.length_c   1.000
_cell.angle_alpha   90.00
_cell.angle_beta   90.00
_cell.angle_gamma   90.00
#
_symmetry.space_group_name_H-M   'P 1'
#
loop_
_entity.id
_entity.type
_entity.pdbx_description
1 polymer ?
#
loop_
_entity_poly.entity_id
_entity_poly.type
_entity_poly.pdbx_seq_one_letter_code
_entity_poly.pdbx_strand_id
1 'polypeptide(L)'
;TQLYADEVAVIPGSADGIGPTSRLALVGVAAIELGPDGRPVTEFTAELATVDVYRENDSAYLKLLFRNATAYNSEEGALVSVPQAEPEAIDLGKGIRLKPKDLDLRGLIGVWRDVEHYHAVAEPRARAIAALGAVDCWSCIAERLESDGAVRLVDANGRRAFEIRNARVEGEKLVARKGATLELVELDRGSAGRRAEVSEAILRPDPRAREGELAFELVVSGDRAVAQTVDNRGNTNGRWPPRLTSLMPSACAITDRSARSVDELSAEASALASNGAMNGADAQVNPILRAQTNAISATNAMNESVRVVRADIVARIVQRINQSLCAPLMLILGAVLAIRLRGSNPLQVYLLAFIPSIVAVLLISGGEQMLRESTSVLGIFIATSGNIGLASMILIAYRQVARN
;
A
#
# COMPACT_ATOMS: atom_id res chain seq x y z
N THR A 1 -14.73 8.77 3.23
CA THR A 1 -15.44 9.99 3.66
C THR A 1 -15.77 10.85 2.46
N GLN A 2 -16.99 11.36 2.39
CA GLN A 2 -17.45 12.32 1.38
C GLN A 2 -17.78 13.64 2.08
N LEU A 3 -17.47 14.77 1.43
CA LEU A 3 -17.64 16.10 1.99
C LEU A 3 -18.38 16.97 0.96
N TYR A 4 -19.48 17.56 1.39
CA TYR A 4 -20.31 18.47 0.62
C TYR A 4 -20.32 19.81 1.34
N ALA A 5 -20.27 20.90 0.57
CA ALA A 5 -20.33 22.26 1.08
C ALA A 5 -21.08 23.12 0.08
N ASP A 6 -21.86 24.08 0.57
CA ASP A 6 -22.56 25.05 -0.26
C ASP A 6 -21.57 26.06 -0.85
N GLU A 7 -20.59 26.50 -0.05
CA GLU A 7 -19.53 27.41 -0.48
C GLU A 7 -18.13 26.92 -0.05
N VAL A 8 -17.14 27.20 -0.90
CA VAL A 8 -15.74 26.85 -0.67
C VAL A 8 -14.83 28.04 -0.99
N ALA A 9 -13.98 28.41 -0.02
CA ALA A 9 -12.90 29.37 -0.22
C ALA A 9 -11.55 28.71 0.04
N VAL A 10 -10.61 28.85 -0.91
CA VAL A 10 -9.24 28.32 -0.79
C VAL A 10 -8.34 29.43 -0.26
N ILE A 11 -7.76 29.20 0.92
CA ILE A 11 -6.86 30.10 1.60
C ILE A 11 -5.45 29.50 1.50
N PRO A 12 -4.48 30.19 0.86
CA PRO A 12 -3.11 29.71 0.80
C PRO A 12 -2.50 29.65 2.21
N GLY A 13 -1.67 28.62 2.44
CA GLY A 13 -1.00 28.36 3.71
C GLY A 13 0.17 29.28 4.03
N SER A 14 0.75 29.11 5.22
CA SER A 14 1.99 29.80 5.62
C SER A 14 3.19 29.26 4.82
N ALA A 15 4.04 30.17 4.34
CA ALA A 15 5.27 29.83 3.62
C ALA A 15 6.40 29.30 4.53
N ASP A 16 6.21 29.35 5.85
CA ASP A 16 7.27 29.09 6.85
C ASP A 16 7.39 27.59 7.19
N GLY A 17 6.61 26.73 6.54
CA GLY A 17 6.68 25.26 6.69
C GLY A 17 6.12 24.70 7.99
N ILE A 18 5.67 25.55 8.92
CA ILE A 18 5.16 25.16 10.26
C ILE A 18 3.61 25.11 10.30
N GLY A 19 2.93 25.35 9.16
CA GLY A 19 1.47 25.39 9.06
C GLY A 19 0.90 24.57 7.89
N PRO A 20 -0.43 24.50 7.74
CA PRO A 20 -1.06 23.82 6.60
C PRO A 20 -0.61 24.48 5.30
N THR A 21 -0.35 23.66 4.28
CA THR A 21 0.04 24.10 2.92
C THR A 21 -1.09 24.89 2.25
N SER A 22 -2.34 24.50 2.53
CA SER A 22 -3.53 25.25 2.14
C SER A 22 -4.67 24.95 3.12
N ARG A 23 -5.54 25.92 3.34
CA ARG A 23 -6.76 25.78 4.13
C ARG A 23 -7.98 25.97 3.23
N LEU A 24 -8.93 25.05 3.29
CA LEU A 24 -10.25 25.23 2.69
C LEU A 24 -11.20 25.73 3.79
N ALA A 25 -11.85 26.86 3.60
CA ALA A 25 -12.96 27.31 4.42
C ALA A 25 -14.27 26.95 3.72
N LEU A 26 -15.14 26.23 4.41
CA LEU A 26 -16.38 25.67 3.90
C LEU A 26 -17.56 26.20 4.69
N VAL A 27 -18.67 26.48 4.02
CA VAL A 27 -19.94 26.94 4.61
C VAL A 27 -21.05 25.97 4.21
N GLY A 28 -21.98 25.68 5.12
CA GLY A 28 -23.12 24.79 4.85
C GLY A 28 -22.65 23.37 4.54
N VAL A 29 -22.03 22.73 5.51
CA VAL A 29 -21.24 21.51 5.30
C VAL A 29 -22.03 20.28 5.70
N ALA A 30 -21.99 19.26 4.84
CA ALA A 30 -22.41 17.90 5.17
C ALA A 30 -21.24 16.93 4.90
N ALA A 31 -20.85 16.13 5.90
CA ALA A 31 -19.82 15.13 5.77
C ALA A 31 -20.38 13.74 6.08
N ILE A 32 -20.05 12.75 5.25
CA ILE A 32 -20.51 11.37 5.42
C ILE A 32 -19.29 10.46 5.50
N GLU A 33 -19.17 9.76 6.61
CA GLU A 33 -18.23 8.68 6.81
C GLU A 33 -18.90 7.36 6.41
N LEU A 34 -18.30 6.66 5.44
CA LEU A 34 -18.82 5.39 4.93
C LEU A 34 -18.03 4.24 5.56
N GLY A 35 -18.74 3.20 5.97
CA GLY A 35 -18.17 1.95 6.46
C GLY A 35 -17.61 1.08 5.33
N PRO A 36 -16.98 -0.05 5.67
CA PRO A 36 -16.37 -0.98 4.70
C PRO A 36 -17.35 -1.57 3.68
N ASP A 37 -18.64 -1.58 4.02
CA ASP A 37 -19.77 -2.05 3.22
C ASP A 37 -20.41 -0.95 2.34
N GLY A 38 -19.85 0.26 2.37
CA GLY A 38 -20.35 1.42 1.64
C GLY A 38 -21.58 2.08 2.26
N ARG A 39 -21.97 1.71 3.49
CA ARG A 39 -23.09 2.35 4.21
C ARG A 39 -22.61 3.50 5.08
N PRO A 40 -23.42 4.56 5.30
CA PRO A 40 -23.07 5.63 6.24
C PRO A 40 -22.95 5.12 7.68
N VAL A 41 -21.78 5.31 8.28
CA VAL A 41 -21.52 5.03 9.71
C VAL A 41 -21.72 6.29 10.53
N THR A 42 -21.15 7.41 10.07
CA THR A 42 -21.25 8.70 10.75
C THR A 42 -21.63 9.80 9.76
N GLU A 43 -22.62 10.61 10.11
CA GLU A 43 -23.05 11.78 9.31
C GLU A 43 -22.83 13.05 10.13
N PHE A 44 -22.21 14.06 9.54
CA PHE A 44 -21.99 15.37 10.14
C PHE A 44 -22.68 16.43 9.32
N THR A 45 -23.36 17.37 9.98
CA THR A 45 -23.82 18.63 9.40
C THR A 45 -23.24 19.78 10.20
N ALA A 46 -22.73 20.83 9.56
CA ALA A 46 -22.10 21.94 10.26
C ALA A 46 -22.33 23.26 9.52
N GLU A 47 -22.41 24.36 10.27
CA GLU A 47 -22.51 25.70 9.68
C GLU A 47 -21.22 26.07 8.94
N LEU A 48 -20.07 25.77 9.55
CA LEU A 48 -18.74 26.09 9.05
C LEU A 48 -17.81 24.88 9.22
N ALA A 49 -16.93 24.66 8.25
CA ALA A 49 -15.82 23.74 8.41
C ALA A 49 -14.52 24.31 7.85
N THR A 50 -13.40 23.95 8.46
CA THR A 50 -12.07 24.19 7.89
C THR A 50 -11.40 22.86 7.59
N VAL A 51 -10.85 22.75 6.39
CA VAL A 51 -10.01 21.62 5.97
C VAL A 51 -8.58 22.12 5.82
N ASP A 52 -7.71 21.69 6.72
CA ASP A 52 -6.29 21.98 6.66
C ASP A 52 -5.58 20.87 5.90
N VAL A 53 -4.96 21.24 4.77
CA VAL A 53 -4.16 20.33 3.96
C VAL A 53 -2.70 20.48 4.37
N TYR A 54 -2.14 19.43 4.94
CA TYR A 54 -0.70 19.31 5.21
C TYR A 54 -0.07 18.45 4.11
N ARG A 55 1.09 18.87 3.61
CA ARG A 55 1.92 18.04 2.74
C ARG A 55 3.29 17.87 3.37
N GLU A 56 3.62 16.63 3.73
CA GLU A 56 4.89 16.29 4.37
C GLU A 56 5.42 14.98 3.78
N ASN A 57 6.68 14.97 3.33
CA ASN A 57 7.39 13.78 2.85
C ASN A 57 6.56 12.91 1.89
N ASP A 58 6.03 13.55 0.84
CA ASP A 58 5.19 12.95 -0.20
C ASP A 58 3.78 12.54 0.25
N SER A 59 3.43 12.66 1.53
CA SER A 59 2.11 12.35 2.12
C SER A 59 1.25 13.60 2.27
N ALA A 60 -0.05 13.48 2.03
CA ALA A 60 -1.01 14.55 2.21
C ALA A 60 -1.99 14.20 3.33
N TYR A 61 -2.08 15.03 4.36
CA TYR A 61 -3.02 14.85 5.45
C TYR A 61 -4.06 15.96 5.43
N LEU A 62 -5.32 15.60 5.65
CA LEU A 62 -6.39 16.54 5.88
C LEU A 62 -6.76 16.53 7.35
N LYS A 63 -6.65 17.68 8.00
CA LYS A 63 -7.26 17.89 9.31
C LYS A 63 -8.56 18.66 9.13
N LEU A 64 -9.65 18.06 9.58
CA LEU A 64 -10.98 18.64 9.53
C LEU A 64 -11.30 19.28 10.88
N LEU A 65 -11.99 20.41 10.85
CA LEU A 65 -12.57 21.02 12.04
C LEU A 65 -13.93 21.60 11.66
N PHE A 66 -14.97 21.14 12.34
CA PHE A 66 -16.33 21.61 12.15
C PHE A 66 -16.73 22.52 13.30
N ARG A 67 -17.47 23.59 13.00
CA ARG A 67 -18.09 24.48 13.98
C ARG A 67 -19.60 24.40 13.91
N ASN A 68 -20.24 24.40 15.08
CA ASN A 68 -21.69 24.22 15.24
C ASN A 68 -22.15 22.96 14.51
N ALA A 69 -21.52 21.84 14.83
CA ALA A 69 -21.72 20.57 14.14
C ALA A 69 -22.78 19.72 14.85
N THR A 70 -23.62 19.05 14.06
CA THR A 70 -24.49 17.98 14.52
C THR A 70 -24.04 16.69 13.87
N ALA A 71 -23.67 15.71 14.70
CA ALA A 71 -23.22 14.39 14.28
C ALA A 71 -24.29 13.34 14.59
N TYR A 72 -24.53 12.43 13.64
CA TYR A 72 -25.37 11.25 13.81
C TYR A 72 -24.51 10.01 13.61
N ASN A 73 -24.48 9.13 14.63
CA ASN A 73 -23.78 7.85 14.56
C ASN A 73 -24.82 6.71 14.44
N SER A 74 -24.76 5.96 13.34
CA SER A 74 -25.74 4.90 13.05
C SER A 74 -25.55 3.65 13.92
N GLU A 75 -24.36 3.40 14.47
CA GLU A 75 -24.11 2.28 15.39
C GLU A 75 -24.68 2.55 16.80
N GLU A 76 -24.62 3.81 17.24
CA GLU A 76 -25.09 4.23 18.57
C GLU A 76 -26.54 4.74 18.57
N GLY A 77 -27.10 5.04 17.38
CA GLY A 77 -28.45 5.60 17.24
C GLY A 77 -28.61 6.98 17.87
N ALA A 78 -27.51 7.72 18.02
CA ALA A 78 -27.44 8.97 18.77
C ALA A 78 -27.20 10.17 17.84
N LEU A 79 -27.92 11.26 18.12
CA LEU A 79 -27.72 12.57 17.52
C LEU A 79 -27.07 13.50 18.55
N VAL A 80 -25.88 14.00 18.25
CA VAL A 80 -25.09 14.83 19.18
C VAL A 80 -24.74 16.16 18.50
N SER A 81 -25.13 17.27 19.13
CA SER A 81 -24.73 18.61 18.69
C SER A 81 -23.54 19.09 19.53
N VAL A 82 -22.48 19.51 18.86
CA VAL A 82 -21.27 20.03 19.49
C VAL A 82 -20.88 21.38 18.89
N PRO A 83 -20.43 22.34 19.72
CA PRO A 83 -19.99 23.65 19.22
C PRO A 83 -18.74 23.53 18.32
N GLN A 84 -17.93 22.50 18.55
CA GLN A 84 -16.75 22.19 17.74
C GLN A 84 -16.56 20.68 17.69
N ALA A 85 -16.34 20.14 16.49
CA ALA A 85 -15.94 18.76 16.28
C ALA A 85 -14.59 18.70 15.55
N GLU A 86 -13.66 17.91 16.09
CA GLU A 86 -12.37 17.63 15.47
C GLU A 86 -12.26 16.12 15.22
N PRO A 87 -12.64 15.64 14.02
CA PRO A 87 -12.42 14.25 13.65
C PRO A 87 -10.94 13.94 13.55
N GLU A 88 -10.61 12.64 13.54
CA GLU A 88 -9.26 12.18 13.28
C GLU A 88 -8.78 12.63 11.89
N ALA A 89 -7.48 12.90 11.77
CA ALA A 89 -6.90 13.36 10.53
C ALA A 89 -7.05 12.29 9.43
N ILE A 90 -7.51 12.71 8.26
CA ILE A 90 -7.64 11.82 7.10
C ILE A 90 -6.31 11.84 6.36
N ASP A 91 -5.65 10.69 6.31
CA ASP A 91 -4.52 10.47 5.42
C ASP A 91 -5.04 10.29 3.99
N LEU A 92 -4.75 11.23 3.09
CA LEU A 92 -5.04 11.10 1.66
C LEU A 92 -4.04 10.16 0.96
N GLY A 93 -3.10 9.59 1.71
CA GLY A 93 -1.98 8.85 1.21
C GLY A 93 -0.93 9.79 0.62
N LYS A 94 -0.04 9.21 -0.19
CA LYS A 94 1.02 9.98 -0.83
C LYS A 94 0.52 10.57 -2.15
N GLY A 95 0.92 11.79 -2.47
CA GLY A 95 0.43 12.65 -3.56
C GLY A 95 0.57 12.09 -4.99
N ILE A 96 0.70 12.96 -6.00
CA ILE A 96 0.87 12.51 -7.39
C ILE A 96 2.22 11.80 -7.53
N ARG A 97 2.20 10.46 -7.48
CA ARG A 97 3.40 9.66 -7.65
C ARG A 97 3.73 9.48 -9.12
N LEU A 98 4.91 9.94 -9.51
CA LEU A 98 5.39 9.87 -10.89
C LEU A 98 5.73 8.42 -11.26
N LYS A 99 5.01 7.85 -12.23
CA LYS A 99 5.31 6.53 -12.77
C LYS A 99 6.57 6.61 -13.66
N PRO A 100 7.23 5.50 -14.01
CA PRO A 100 8.43 5.55 -14.85
C PRO A 100 8.19 6.26 -16.20
N LYS A 101 6.97 6.18 -16.73
CA LYS A 101 6.55 6.91 -17.94
C LYS A 101 6.64 8.43 -17.82
N ASP A 102 6.47 8.97 -16.62
CA ASP A 102 6.41 10.41 -16.33
C ASP A 102 7.80 11.00 -16.03
N LEU A 103 8.81 10.13 -15.85
CA LEU A 103 10.19 10.51 -15.55
C LEU A 103 11.01 10.75 -16.82
N ASP A 104 11.96 11.67 -16.79
CA ASP A 104 12.96 11.83 -17.85
C ASP A 104 14.05 10.73 -17.78
N LEU A 105 15.04 10.76 -18.69
CA LEU A 105 16.10 9.74 -18.71
C LEU A 105 16.94 9.75 -17.42
N ARG A 106 17.19 10.93 -16.84
CA ARG A 106 17.94 11.06 -15.59
C ARG A 106 17.14 10.50 -14.41
N GLY A 107 15.85 10.81 -14.34
CA GLY A 107 14.93 10.25 -13.35
C GLY A 107 14.85 8.72 -13.45
N LEU A 108 14.74 8.16 -14.65
CA LEU A 108 14.76 6.70 -14.86
C LEU A 108 16.06 6.04 -14.36
N ILE A 109 17.21 6.65 -14.62
CA ILE A 109 18.51 6.16 -14.12
C ILE A 109 18.60 6.30 -12.59
N GLY A 110 18.05 7.38 -12.03
CA GLY A 110 17.94 7.59 -10.59
C GLY A 110 17.15 6.46 -9.92
N VAL A 111 15.96 6.17 -10.43
CA VAL A 111 15.14 5.05 -9.96
C VAL A 111 15.85 3.72 -10.16
N TRP A 112 16.55 3.49 -11.28
CA TRP A 112 17.30 2.24 -11.50
C TRP A 112 18.39 2.00 -10.46
N ARG A 113 19.06 3.06 -10.00
CA ARG A 113 20.12 2.95 -8.98
C ARG A 113 19.57 2.74 -7.58
N ASP A 114 18.40 3.28 -7.31
CA ASP A 114 17.73 3.20 -6.01
C ASP A 114 16.28 2.74 -6.16
N VAL A 115 16.11 1.51 -6.67
CA VAL A 115 14.79 0.93 -6.92
C VAL A 115 14.04 0.67 -5.62
N GLU A 116 14.76 0.40 -4.53
CA GLU A 116 14.17 -0.01 -3.25
C GLU A 116 13.38 1.13 -2.57
N HIS A 117 13.86 2.37 -2.70
CA HIS A 117 13.18 3.55 -2.17
C HIS A 117 12.12 4.13 -3.12
N TYR A 118 12.04 3.64 -4.36
CA TYR A 118 10.99 4.05 -5.27
C TYR A 118 9.63 3.58 -4.76
N HIS A 119 8.66 4.48 -4.68
CA HIS A 119 7.37 4.25 -4.01
C HIS A 119 6.66 2.94 -4.42
N ALA A 120 6.74 2.55 -5.69
CA ALA A 120 6.08 1.35 -6.20
C ALA A 120 6.69 0.04 -5.66
N VAL A 121 7.90 0.12 -5.11
CA VAL A 121 8.62 -0.97 -4.44
C VAL A 121 8.64 -0.77 -2.93
N ALA A 122 8.82 0.47 -2.46
CA ALA A 122 8.88 0.81 -1.04
C ALA A 122 7.62 0.36 -0.28
N GLU A 123 6.44 0.45 -0.90
CA GLU A 123 5.18 -0.01 -0.30
C GLU A 123 5.09 -1.54 -0.18
N PRO A 124 5.24 -2.34 -1.25
CA PRO A 124 5.38 -3.78 -1.13
C PRO A 124 6.46 -4.21 -0.15
N ARG A 125 7.59 -3.48 -0.08
CA ARG A 125 8.67 -3.72 0.88
C ARG A 125 8.21 -3.50 2.32
N ALA A 126 7.52 -2.39 2.61
CA ALA A 126 6.97 -2.14 3.94
C ALA A 126 5.97 -3.23 4.35
N ARG A 127 5.12 -3.69 3.43
CA ARG A 127 4.22 -4.84 3.68
C ARG A 127 4.97 -6.14 3.94
N ALA A 128 6.04 -6.43 3.19
CA ALA A 128 6.88 -7.60 3.41
C ALA A 128 7.55 -7.56 4.79
N ILE A 129 8.08 -6.40 5.19
CA ILE A 129 8.66 -6.17 6.53
C ILE A 129 7.61 -6.40 7.62
N ALA A 130 6.41 -5.81 7.50
CA ALA A 130 5.34 -5.99 8.46
C ALA A 130 4.89 -7.46 8.56
N ALA A 131 4.80 -8.17 7.42
CA ALA A 131 4.43 -9.57 7.39
C ALA A 131 5.49 -10.48 8.04
N LEU A 132 6.79 -10.20 7.83
CA LEU A 132 7.87 -10.88 8.55
C LEU A 132 7.83 -10.56 10.06
N GLY A 133 7.57 -9.29 10.43
CA GLY A 133 7.38 -8.89 11.82
C GLY A 133 6.18 -9.58 12.48
N ALA A 134 5.13 -9.90 11.73
CA ALA A 134 4.00 -10.68 12.23
C ALA A 134 4.41 -12.11 12.61
N VAL A 135 5.35 -12.72 11.89
CA VAL A 135 5.91 -14.05 12.22
C VAL A 135 6.65 -13.99 13.55
N ASP A 136 7.50 -12.97 13.75
CA ASP A 136 8.20 -12.75 15.02
C ASP A 136 7.20 -12.57 16.18
N CYS A 137 6.17 -11.75 15.97
CA CYS A 137 5.14 -11.49 16.99
C CYS A 137 4.37 -12.76 17.36
N TRP A 138 3.90 -13.53 16.37
CA TRP A 138 3.16 -14.76 16.65
C TRP A 138 4.02 -15.81 17.34
N SER A 139 5.29 -15.94 16.95
CA SER A 139 6.25 -16.84 17.59
C SER A 139 6.47 -16.46 19.06
N CYS A 140 6.68 -15.17 19.31
CA CYS A 140 6.86 -14.65 20.67
C CYS A 140 5.59 -14.78 21.52
N ILE A 141 4.41 -14.47 20.96
CA ILE A 141 3.13 -14.62 21.68
C ILE A 141 2.92 -16.08 22.08
N ALA A 142 3.17 -17.02 21.17
CA ALA A 142 3.05 -18.46 21.45
C ALA A 142 4.04 -18.88 22.55
N GLU A 143 5.31 -18.48 22.45
CA GLU A 143 6.34 -18.79 23.45
C GLU A 143 5.97 -18.24 24.84
N ARG A 144 5.55 -16.99 24.93
CA ARG A 144 5.15 -16.34 26.21
C ARG A 144 3.90 -16.96 26.81
N LEU A 145 2.91 -17.25 25.97
CA LEU A 145 1.72 -17.95 26.41
C LEU A 145 2.03 -19.37 26.86
N GLU A 146 3.11 -20.01 26.40
CA GLU A 146 3.58 -21.33 26.85
C GLU A 146 4.43 -21.28 28.13
N SER A 147 5.41 -20.37 28.20
CA SER A 147 6.36 -20.26 29.32
C SER A 147 5.79 -19.53 30.54
N ASP A 148 5.32 -18.30 30.33
CA ASP A 148 4.85 -17.40 31.39
C ASP A 148 3.35 -17.60 31.67
N GLY A 149 2.62 -18.23 30.74
CA GLY A 149 1.17 -18.39 30.81
C GLY A 149 0.39 -17.07 30.61
N ALA A 150 1.10 -16.00 30.26
CA ALA A 150 0.52 -14.68 30.04
C ALA A 150 1.27 -13.91 28.94
N VAL A 151 0.54 -13.07 28.21
CA VAL A 151 1.13 -12.13 27.25
C VAL A 151 0.55 -10.73 27.45
N ARG A 152 1.42 -9.73 27.43
CA ARG A 152 1.04 -8.32 27.60
C ARG A 152 1.06 -7.57 26.27
N LEU A 153 -0.11 -7.11 25.87
CA LEU A 153 -0.36 -6.24 24.73
C LEU A 153 -0.45 -4.78 25.19
N VAL A 154 0.01 -3.85 24.37
CA VAL A 154 -0.06 -2.41 24.59
C VAL A 154 -0.68 -1.73 23.39
N ASP A 155 -1.49 -0.71 23.64
CA ASP A 155 -1.98 0.23 22.62
C ASP A 155 -0.77 0.93 21.96
N ALA A 156 -0.88 1.29 20.67
CA ALA A 156 0.11 2.08 19.93
C ALA A 156 0.62 3.33 20.68
N ASN A 157 -0.23 3.97 21.49
CA ASN A 157 0.13 5.15 22.29
C ASN A 157 0.73 4.81 23.66
N GLY A 158 0.86 3.52 24.01
CA GLY A 158 1.37 3.03 25.29
C GLY A 158 0.51 3.36 26.52
N ARG A 159 -0.65 4.00 26.33
CA ARG A 159 -1.51 4.48 27.42
C ARG A 159 -2.29 3.35 28.10
N ARG A 160 -2.69 2.35 27.33
CA ARG A 160 -3.44 1.18 27.80
C ARG A 160 -2.63 -0.06 27.55
N ALA A 161 -2.63 -0.95 28.53
CA ALA A 161 -2.06 -2.28 28.39
C ALA A 161 -3.12 -3.33 28.73
N PHE A 162 -3.05 -4.46 28.05
CA PHE A 162 -3.95 -5.58 28.23
C PHE A 162 -3.11 -6.83 28.43
N GLU A 163 -3.44 -7.62 29.43
CA GLU A 163 -2.76 -8.87 29.72
C GLU A 163 -3.72 -10.02 29.47
N ILE A 164 -3.32 -10.95 28.61
CA ILE A 164 -4.04 -12.18 28.33
C ILE A 164 -3.39 -13.26 29.19
N ARG A 165 -4.13 -13.90 30.07
CA ARG A 165 -3.62 -14.91 31.02
C ARG A 165 -4.33 -16.25 30.83
N ASN A 166 -3.61 -17.33 31.14
CA ASN A 166 -4.09 -18.71 31.08
C ASN A 166 -4.62 -19.12 29.70
N ALA A 167 -4.13 -18.48 28.64
CA ALA A 167 -4.53 -18.76 27.27
C ALA A 167 -3.61 -19.79 26.59
N ARG A 168 -4.15 -20.45 25.58
CA ARG A 168 -3.44 -21.19 24.55
C ARG A 168 -3.96 -20.70 23.19
N VAL A 169 -3.07 -20.67 22.21
CA VAL A 169 -3.41 -20.30 20.84
C VAL A 169 -3.86 -21.53 20.05
N GLU A 170 -5.07 -21.50 19.50
CA GLU A 170 -5.61 -22.49 18.57
C GLU A 170 -6.21 -21.76 17.35
N GLY A 171 -5.44 -21.69 16.25
CA GLY A 171 -5.79 -20.79 15.13
C GLY A 171 -5.67 -19.33 15.54
N GLU A 172 -6.67 -18.52 15.16
CA GLU A 172 -6.81 -17.14 15.65
C GLU A 172 -7.48 -17.07 17.04
N LYS A 173 -7.91 -18.21 17.58
CA LYS A 173 -8.64 -18.26 18.84
C LYS A 173 -7.67 -18.42 20.01
N LEU A 174 -7.96 -17.69 21.06
CA LEU A 174 -7.38 -17.83 22.38
C LEU A 174 -8.38 -18.62 23.20
N VAL A 175 -7.97 -19.83 23.59
CA VAL A 175 -8.75 -20.75 24.42
C VAL A 175 -8.09 -20.93 25.77
N ALA A 176 -8.86 -21.28 26.79
CA ALA A 176 -8.30 -21.51 28.12
C ALA A 176 -7.39 -22.74 28.14
N ARG A 177 -6.30 -22.67 28.92
CA ARG A 177 -5.47 -23.83 29.23
C ARG A 177 -6.29 -24.88 29.99
N LYS A 178 -5.91 -26.16 29.85
CA LYS A 178 -6.62 -27.27 30.49
C LYS A 178 -6.67 -27.07 32.02
N GLY A 179 -7.87 -26.91 32.57
CA GLY A 179 -8.10 -26.72 34.01
C GLY A 179 -7.94 -25.28 34.51
N ALA A 180 -7.81 -24.29 33.62
CA ALA A 180 -7.77 -22.87 33.96
C ALA A 180 -8.91 -22.10 33.27
N THR A 181 -9.17 -20.89 33.74
CA THR A 181 -10.08 -19.93 33.08
C THR A 181 -9.24 -18.90 32.34
N LEU A 182 -9.62 -18.60 31.09
CA LEU A 182 -8.99 -17.54 30.30
C LEU A 182 -9.38 -16.18 30.89
N GLU A 183 -8.38 -15.38 31.23
CA GLU A 183 -8.58 -14.07 31.84
C GLU A 183 -7.98 -12.97 30.97
N LEU A 184 -8.72 -11.88 30.79
CA LEU A 184 -8.27 -10.65 30.18
C LEU A 184 -8.19 -9.56 31.26
N VAL A 185 -7.02 -8.93 31.39
CA VAL A 185 -6.79 -7.88 32.39
C VAL A 185 -6.42 -6.58 31.70
N GLU A 186 -7.26 -5.56 31.85
CA GLU A 186 -6.93 -4.19 31.47
C GLU A 186 -6.05 -3.60 32.58
N LEU A 187 -4.90 -3.07 32.21
CA LEU A 187 -3.93 -2.42 33.08
C LEU A 187 -3.99 -0.91 32.84
N ASP A 188 -4.37 -0.16 33.87
CA ASP A 188 -4.29 1.30 33.89
C ASP A 188 -3.06 1.72 34.71
N ARG A 189 -2.09 2.38 34.05
CA ARG A 189 -0.79 2.76 34.65
C ARG A 189 -0.08 1.64 35.41
N GLY A 190 -0.22 0.40 34.94
CA GLY A 190 0.43 -0.79 35.51
C GLY A 190 -0.30 -1.43 36.70
N SER A 191 -1.39 -0.83 37.18
CA SER A 191 -2.32 -1.52 38.08
C SER A 191 -3.39 -2.21 37.27
N ALA A 192 -3.81 -3.43 37.65
CA ALA A 192 -5.05 -3.99 37.14
C ALA A 192 -6.15 -2.93 37.33
N GLY A 193 -6.92 -2.66 36.28
CA GLY A 193 -8.02 -1.69 36.16
C GLY A 193 -9.38 -2.39 36.07
N ARG A 194 -9.40 -3.44 35.24
CA ARG A 194 -10.56 -4.29 34.97
C ARG A 194 -10.07 -5.69 34.64
N ARG A 195 -10.81 -6.71 35.07
CA ARG A 195 -10.57 -8.12 34.73
C ARG A 195 -11.83 -8.69 34.12
N ALA A 196 -11.69 -9.52 33.08
CA ALA A 196 -12.78 -10.26 32.48
C ALA A 196 -12.41 -11.73 32.36
N GLU A 197 -13.24 -12.60 32.92
CA GLU A 197 -13.19 -14.03 32.64
C GLU A 197 -13.92 -14.28 31.32
N VAL A 198 -13.23 -14.87 30.35
CA VAL A 198 -13.79 -15.12 29.03
C VAL A 198 -13.66 -16.57 28.59
N SER A 199 -14.66 -17.09 27.89
CA SER A 199 -14.62 -18.47 27.37
C SER A 199 -13.75 -18.58 26.11
N GLU A 200 -13.69 -17.51 25.31
CA GLU A 200 -12.99 -17.45 24.03
C GLU A 200 -12.67 -15.98 23.70
N ALA A 201 -11.49 -15.74 23.13
CA ALA A 201 -11.15 -14.48 22.48
C ALA A 201 -10.48 -14.76 21.14
N ILE A 202 -10.49 -13.80 20.21
CA ILE A 202 -9.86 -13.92 18.90
C ILE A 202 -8.79 -12.85 18.80
N LEU A 203 -7.55 -13.27 18.52
CA LEU A 203 -6.44 -12.37 18.24
C LEU A 203 -6.08 -12.49 16.76
N ARG A 204 -6.10 -11.38 16.04
CA ARG A 204 -5.79 -11.36 14.60
C ARG A 204 -5.16 -10.03 14.20
N PRO A 205 -4.48 -9.96 13.03
CA PRO A 205 -3.96 -8.70 12.52
C PRO A 205 -5.07 -7.65 12.41
N ASP A 206 -4.79 -6.43 12.84
CA ASP A 206 -5.74 -5.32 12.79
C ASP A 206 -5.91 -4.86 11.34
N PRO A 207 -7.10 -5.00 10.73
CA PRO A 207 -7.33 -4.58 9.35
C PRO A 207 -7.25 -3.05 9.17
N ARG A 208 -7.26 -2.28 10.27
CA ARG A 208 -7.17 -0.82 10.27
C ARG A 208 -5.74 -0.32 10.46
N ALA A 209 -4.78 -1.22 10.71
CA ALA A 209 -3.36 -0.86 10.76
C ALA A 209 -2.97 -0.19 9.43
N ARG A 210 -2.14 0.85 9.50
CA ARG A 210 -1.66 1.49 8.28
C ARG A 210 -0.84 0.50 7.46
N GLU A 211 -0.75 0.75 6.17
CA GLU A 211 0.01 -0.13 5.28
C GLU A 211 1.49 -0.18 5.69
N GLY A 212 1.97 -1.37 6.04
CA GLY A 212 3.32 -1.57 6.56
C GLY A 212 3.47 -1.41 8.08
N GLU A 213 2.39 -1.08 8.80
CA GLU A 213 2.35 -1.17 10.26
C GLU A 213 1.87 -2.54 10.71
N LEU A 214 2.40 -2.98 11.85
CA LEU A 214 1.99 -4.21 12.50
C LEU A 214 1.17 -3.85 13.74
N ALA A 215 -0.09 -4.29 13.76
CA ALA A 215 -0.95 -4.19 14.92
C ALA A 215 -1.91 -5.38 14.95
N PHE A 216 -2.41 -5.70 16.13
CA PHE A 216 -3.38 -6.74 16.37
C PHE A 216 -4.67 -6.14 16.91
N GLU A 217 -5.79 -6.79 16.57
CA GLU A 217 -7.05 -6.59 17.27
C GLU A 217 -7.37 -7.81 18.13
N LEU A 218 -7.84 -7.54 19.34
CA LEU A 218 -8.38 -8.54 20.26
C LEU A 218 -9.90 -8.39 20.26
N VAL A 219 -10.59 -9.43 19.81
CA VAL A 219 -12.05 -9.48 19.72
C VAL A 219 -12.57 -10.50 20.73
N VAL A 220 -13.51 -10.07 21.58
CA VAL A 220 -14.22 -10.96 22.50
C VAL A 220 -15.63 -11.14 21.94
N SER A 221 -15.85 -12.28 21.28
CA SER A 221 -17.04 -12.50 20.46
C SER A 221 -18.25 -12.94 21.30
N GLY A 222 -19.17 -12.00 21.57
CA GLY A 222 -20.54 -12.26 22.05
C GLY A 222 -20.79 -11.89 23.52
N ASP A 223 -22.01 -11.45 23.85
CA ASP A 223 -22.39 -11.03 25.22
C ASP A 223 -22.33 -12.18 26.25
N ARG A 224 -22.23 -13.44 25.80
CA ARG A 224 -22.02 -14.63 26.65
C ARG A 224 -20.55 -15.06 26.78
N ALA A 225 -19.65 -14.45 26.01
CA ALA A 225 -18.23 -14.80 26.05
C ALA A 225 -17.54 -14.26 27.29
N VAL A 226 -18.12 -13.24 27.95
CA VAL A 226 -17.63 -12.67 29.20
C VAL A 226 -18.49 -13.22 30.34
N ALA A 227 -17.91 -14.10 31.16
CA ALA A 227 -18.60 -14.72 32.29
C ALA A 227 -18.76 -13.72 33.46
N GLN A 228 -17.71 -12.97 33.76
CA GLN A 228 -17.70 -11.97 34.81
C GLN A 228 -16.68 -10.88 34.46
N THR A 229 -17.06 -9.62 34.67
CA THR A 229 -16.12 -8.50 34.65
C THR A 229 -16.00 -7.96 36.07
N VAL A 230 -14.79 -7.70 36.55
CA VAL A 230 -14.52 -7.14 37.88
C VAL A 230 -13.65 -5.90 37.73
N ASP A 231 -14.10 -4.77 38.24
CA ASP A 231 -13.28 -3.54 38.30
C ASP A 231 -12.36 -3.53 39.54
N ASN A 232 -11.53 -2.50 39.65
CA ASN A 232 -10.61 -2.32 40.79
C ASN A 232 -11.26 -2.18 42.16
N ARG A 233 -12.56 -1.87 42.19
CA ARG A 233 -13.34 -1.73 43.42
C ARG A 233 -14.10 -3.02 43.74
N GLY A 234 -13.90 -4.08 42.96
CA GLY A 234 -14.60 -5.36 43.11
C GLY A 234 -16.02 -5.34 42.55
N ASN A 235 -16.41 -4.28 41.82
CA ASN A 235 -17.74 -4.17 41.24
C ASN A 235 -17.85 -5.01 39.97
N THR A 236 -18.94 -5.75 39.86
CA THR A 236 -19.20 -6.69 38.77
C THR A 236 -20.04 -6.12 37.62
N ASN A 237 -20.48 -4.86 37.74
CA ASN A 237 -21.38 -4.23 36.77
C ASN A 237 -20.66 -3.63 35.55
N GLY A 238 -19.34 -3.81 35.44
CA GLY A 238 -18.57 -3.29 34.30
C GLY A 238 -18.79 -4.12 33.02
N ARG A 239 -18.83 -3.46 31.85
CA ARG A 239 -18.81 -4.14 30.55
C ARG A 239 -17.38 -4.21 30.02
N TRP A 240 -16.95 -5.38 29.56
CA TRP A 240 -15.69 -5.52 28.82
C TRP A 240 -15.87 -5.03 27.37
N PRO A 241 -14.93 -4.26 26.79
CA PRO A 241 -15.03 -3.83 25.39
C PRO A 241 -15.03 -5.04 24.44
N PRO A 242 -15.97 -5.14 23.49
CA PRO A 242 -16.07 -6.29 22.60
C PRO A 242 -14.91 -6.37 21.59
N ARG A 243 -14.24 -5.24 21.34
CA ARG A 243 -13.11 -5.14 20.41
C ARG A 243 -12.10 -4.14 20.94
N LEU A 244 -10.83 -4.53 20.91
CA LEU A 244 -9.67 -3.70 21.18
C LEU A 244 -8.78 -3.72 19.94
N THR A 245 -8.36 -2.56 19.47
CA THR A 245 -7.58 -2.39 18.23
C THR A 245 -6.20 -1.81 18.52
N SER A 246 -5.33 -1.79 17.51
CA SER A 246 -4.00 -1.17 17.57
C SER A 246 -3.11 -1.71 18.70
N LEU A 247 -3.18 -3.02 18.94
CA LEU A 247 -2.45 -3.70 20.01
C LEU A 247 -1.12 -4.27 19.52
N MET A 248 -0.07 -4.12 20.33
CA MET A 248 1.26 -4.66 20.08
C MET A 248 1.80 -5.41 21.31
N PRO A 249 2.51 -6.54 21.14
CA PRO A 249 3.09 -7.23 22.28
C PRO A 249 4.29 -6.46 22.85
N SER A 250 4.22 -6.12 24.14
CA SER A 250 5.20 -5.23 24.81
C SER A 250 6.54 -5.87 25.14
N ALA A 251 6.62 -7.19 25.21
CA ALA A 251 7.81 -7.94 25.63
C ALA A 251 8.35 -8.87 24.53
N CYS A 252 8.05 -8.54 23.27
CA CYS A 252 8.51 -9.26 22.10
C CYS A 252 9.62 -8.49 21.39
N ALA A 253 10.76 -9.13 21.22
CA ALA A 253 11.84 -8.61 20.40
C ALA A 253 11.46 -8.81 18.92
N ILE A 254 10.93 -7.75 18.30
CA ILE A 254 10.68 -7.73 16.86
C ILE A 254 11.99 -7.36 16.17
N THR A 255 12.42 -8.16 15.21
CA THR A 255 13.65 -7.86 14.47
C THR A 255 13.43 -6.64 13.60
N ASP A 256 14.24 -5.59 13.78
CA ASP A 256 14.23 -4.44 12.88
C ASP A 256 14.82 -4.85 11.52
N ARG A 257 13.99 -4.70 10.47
CA ARG A 257 14.32 -5.02 9.08
C ARG A 257 14.31 -3.78 8.18
N SER A 258 14.17 -2.59 8.76
CA SER A 258 14.06 -1.33 8.02
C SER A 258 15.27 -1.04 7.14
N ALA A 259 16.46 -1.51 7.54
CA ALA A 259 17.71 -1.36 6.80
C ALA A 259 18.06 -2.54 5.87
N ARG A 260 17.28 -3.63 5.86
CA ARG A 260 17.58 -4.82 5.05
C ARG A 260 17.26 -4.61 3.59
N SER A 261 18.08 -5.13 2.69
CA SER A 261 17.83 -5.07 1.24
C SER A 261 16.68 -5.98 0.82
N VAL A 262 16.15 -5.78 -0.38
CA VAL A 262 15.12 -6.66 -0.97
C VAL A 262 15.59 -8.11 -1.04
N ASP A 263 16.88 -8.33 -1.36
CA ASP A 263 17.47 -9.65 -1.48
C ASP A 263 17.57 -10.35 -0.10
N GLU A 264 17.92 -9.61 0.95
CA GLU A 264 17.98 -10.13 2.32
C GLU A 264 16.59 -10.54 2.84
N LEU A 265 15.58 -9.69 2.60
CA LEU A 265 14.18 -9.99 2.96
C LEU A 265 13.67 -11.22 2.19
N SER A 266 14.06 -11.35 0.93
CA SER A 266 13.72 -12.50 0.07
C SER A 266 14.35 -13.80 0.54
N ALA A 267 15.61 -13.75 0.95
CA ALA A 267 16.31 -14.90 1.50
C ALA A 267 15.69 -15.35 2.83
N GLU A 268 15.33 -14.40 3.70
CA GLU A 268 14.67 -14.68 4.97
C GLU A 268 13.30 -15.35 4.78
N ALA A 269 12.44 -14.80 3.91
CA ALA A 269 11.15 -15.41 3.61
C ALA A 269 11.29 -16.81 2.99
N SER A 270 12.30 -17.01 2.15
CA SER A 270 12.58 -18.33 1.54
C SER A 270 13.02 -19.35 2.58
N ALA A 271 13.78 -18.94 3.60
CA ALA A 271 14.17 -19.80 4.72
C ALA A 271 12.97 -20.24 5.57
N LEU A 272 11.93 -19.41 5.70
CA LEU A 272 10.67 -19.81 6.35
C LEU A 272 9.99 -20.95 5.57
N ALA A 273 9.98 -20.86 4.24
CA ALA A 273 9.37 -21.86 3.36
C ALA A 273 10.08 -23.23 3.43
N SER A 274 11.40 -23.26 3.61
CA SER A 274 12.16 -24.52 3.74
C SER A 274 11.96 -25.21 5.09
N ASN A 275 11.64 -24.43 6.14
CA ASN A 275 11.49 -24.96 7.50
C ASN A 275 10.06 -25.43 7.81
N GLY A 276 9.06 -24.94 7.07
CA GLY A 276 7.66 -25.38 7.19
C GLY A 276 7.27 -26.28 6.02
N ALA A 277 7.14 -27.59 6.25
CA ALA A 277 6.46 -28.48 5.31
C ALA A 277 4.97 -28.08 5.22
N MET A 278 4.64 -27.21 4.26
CA MET A 278 3.30 -26.64 4.11
C MET A 278 2.29 -27.67 3.58
N ASN A 279 1.63 -28.41 4.47
CA ASN A 279 0.33 -29.00 4.16
C ASN A 279 -0.73 -27.90 4.30
N GLY A 280 -1.51 -27.64 3.24
CA GLY A 280 -2.49 -26.54 3.21
C GLY A 280 -3.58 -26.60 4.30
N ALA A 281 -3.79 -27.76 4.93
CA ALA A 281 -4.70 -27.94 6.05
C ALA A 281 -4.14 -27.38 7.38
N ASP A 282 -2.81 -27.43 7.57
CA ASP A 282 -2.17 -27.02 8.83
C ASP A 282 -2.04 -25.48 8.94
N ALA A 283 -1.91 -24.79 7.79
CA ALA A 283 -1.87 -23.33 7.73
C ALA A 283 -3.19 -22.65 8.15
N GLN A 284 -4.31 -23.38 8.07
CA GLN A 284 -5.61 -22.86 8.49
C GLN A 284 -5.79 -22.89 10.02
N VAL A 285 -5.00 -23.70 10.71
CA VAL A 285 -5.13 -23.96 12.16
C VAL A 285 -3.96 -23.37 12.96
N ASN A 286 -2.80 -23.10 12.35
CA ASN A 286 -1.66 -22.51 13.04
C ASN A 286 -1.42 -21.05 12.60
N PRO A 287 -1.56 -20.05 13.49
CA PRO A 287 -1.38 -18.64 13.13
C PRO A 287 0.07 -18.31 12.74
N ILE A 288 1.06 -19.04 13.26
CA ILE A 288 2.46 -18.87 12.87
C ILE A 288 2.64 -19.31 11.41
N LEU A 289 2.11 -20.48 11.03
CA LEU A 289 2.17 -20.96 9.64
C LEU A 289 1.45 -19.98 8.69
N ARG A 290 0.29 -19.46 9.09
CA ARG A 290 -0.43 -18.46 8.30
C ARG A 290 0.36 -17.16 8.14
N ALA A 291 1.00 -16.68 9.22
CA ALA A 291 1.88 -15.52 9.17
C ALA A 291 3.09 -15.77 8.24
N GLN A 292 3.67 -16.97 8.26
CA GLN A 292 4.75 -17.36 7.35
C GLN A 292 4.28 -17.37 5.89
N THR A 293 3.13 -17.96 5.59
CA THR A 293 2.55 -17.94 4.23
C THR A 293 2.28 -16.51 3.75
N ASN A 294 1.77 -15.64 4.63
CA ASN A 294 1.56 -14.23 4.34
C ASN A 294 2.88 -13.47 4.11
N ALA A 295 3.93 -13.77 4.89
CA ALA A 295 5.26 -13.19 4.71
C ALA A 295 5.88 -13.60 3.37
N ILE A 296 5.76 -14.87 2.99
CA ILE A 296 6.22 -15.38 1.70
C ILE A 296 5.46 -14.72 0.55
N SER A 297 4.13 -14.64 0.63
CA SER A 297 3.33 -14.03 -0.44
C SER A 297 3.58 -12.52 -0.57
N ALA A 298 3.71 -11.80 0.54
CA ALA A 298 4.07 -10.38 0.55
C ALA A 298 5.46 -10.12 -0.04
N THR A 299 6.43 -11.00 0.28
CA THR A 299 7.79 -10.93 -0.26
C THR A 299 7.83 -11.24 -1.76
N ASN A 300 7.04 -12.22 -2.23
CA ASN A 300 6.88 -12.49 -3.66
C ASN A 300 6.26 -11.30 -4.41
N ALA A 301 5.25 -10.65 -3.81
CA ALA A 301 4.65 -9.44 -4.37
C ALA A 301 5.66 -8.27 -4.42
N MET A 302 6.53 -8.14 -3.41
CA MET A 302 7.64 -7.18 -3.43
C MET A 302 8.63 -7.48 -4.56
N ASN A 303 9.09 -8.72 -4.71
CA ASN A 303 10.01 -9.10 -5.80
C ASN A 303 9.40 -8.86 -7.18
N GLU A 304 8.11 -9.15 -7.32
CA GLU A 304 7.37 -8.86 -8.53
C GLU A 304 7.32 -7.35 -8.83
N SER A 305 7.10 -6.51 -7.81
CA SER A 305 7.11 -5.05 -7.98
C SER A 305 8.47 -4.53 -8.46
N VAL A 306 9.58 -5.07 -7.92
CA VAL A 306 10.94 -4.73 -8.36
C VAL A 306 11.14 -5.15 -9.82
N ARG A 307 10.71 -6.36 -10.17
CA ARG A 307 10.78 -6.87 -11.55
C ARG A 307 10.03 -5.98 -12.53
N VAL A 308 8.78 -5.64 -12.20
CA VAL A 308 7.91 -4.80 -13.05
C VAL A 308 8.49 -3.40 -13.21
N VAL A 309 8.96 -2.77 -12.14
CA VAL A 309 9.58 -1.43 -12.21
C VAL A 309 10.83 -1.45 -13.08
N ARG A 310 11.72 -2.43 -12.88
CA ARG A 310 12.93 -2.58 -13.73
C ARG A 310 12.56 -2.82 -15.20
N ALA A 311 11.56 -3.64 -15.46
CA ALA A 311 11.07 -3.91 -16.80
C ALA A 311 10.49 -2.66 -17.48
N ASP A 312 9.69 -1.87 -16.78
CA ASP A 312 9.13 -0.63 -17.32
C ASP A 312 10.23 0.41 -17.59
N ILE A 313 11.25 0.53 -16.73
CA ILE A 313 12.41 1.40 -16.97
C ILE A 313 13.12 1.02 -18.28
N VAL A 314 13.46 -0.26 -18.46
CA VAL A 314 14.13 -0.74 -19.68
C VAL A 314 13.25 -0.50 -20.91
N ALA A 315 11.97 -0.84 -20.85
CA ALA A 315 11.02 -0.63 -21.93
C ALA A 315 10.97 0.84 -22.35
N ARG A 316 10.91 1.77 -21.38
CA ARG A 316 10.88 3.22 -21.65
C ARG A 316 12.17 3.76 -22.24
N ILE A 317 13.32 3.28 -21.79
CA ILE A 317 14.62 3.68 -22.36
C ILE A 317 14.71 3.23 -23.82
N VAL A 318 14.45 1.94 -24.09
CA VAL A 318 14.49 1.36 -25.45
C VAL A 318 13.50 2.05 -26.37
N GLN A 319 12.28 2.31 -25.90
CA GLN A 319 11.26 3.04 -26.65
C GLN A 319 11.73 4.45 -27.03
N ARG A 320 12.21 5.24 -26.06
CA ARG A 320 12.61 6.64 -26.31
C ARG A 320 13.80 6.74 -27.25
N ILE A 321 14.78 5.84 -27.12
CA ILE A 321 15.90 5.75 -28.06
C ILE A 321 15.37 5.44 -29.45
N ASN A 322 14.56 4.39 -29.61
CA ASN A 322 14.07 4.00 -30.92
C ASN A 322 13.16 5.04 -31.56
N GLN A 323 12.27 5.69 -30.80
CA GLN A 323 11.43 6.77 -31.31
C GLN A 323 12.25 7.99 -31.74
N SER A 324 13.28 8.35 -30.97
CA SER A 324 14.19 9.45 -31.33
C SER A 324 14.96 9.18 -32.62
N LEU A 325 15.33 7.93 -32.90
CA LEU A 325 15.98 7.54 -34.16
C LEU A 325 15.00 7.41 -35.32
N CYS A 326 13.73 7.09 -35.04
CA CYS A 326 12.74 6.81 -36.08
C CYS A 326 12.43 8.05 -36.93
N ALA A 327 12.23 9.21 -36.30
CA ALA A 327 11.90 10.47 -36.98
C ALA A 327 12.92 10.89 -38.06
N PRO A 328 14.24 10.97 -37.79
CA PRO A 328 15.22 11.30 -38.82
C PRO A 328 15.31 10.23 -39.92
N LEU A 329 15.16 8.94 -39.58
CA LEU A 329 15.14 7.87 -40.59
C LEU A 329 13.95 8.02 -41.54
N MET A 330 12.76 8.35 -41.04
CA MET A 330 11.59 8.60 -41.87
C MET A 330 11.81 9.78 -42.83
N LEU A 331 12.42 10.87 -42.34
CA LEU A 331 12.74 12.05 -43.16
C LEU A 331 13.74 11.70 -44.27
N ILE A 332 14.82 10.99 -43.94
CA ILE A 332 15.84 10.59 -44.92
C ILE A 332 15.23 9.63 -45.95
N LEU A 333 14.41 8.67 -45.52
CA LEU A 333 13.73 7.74 -46.42
C LEU A 333 12.83 8.48 -47.42
N GLY A 334 12.02 9.44 -46.94
CA GLY A 334 11.17 10.27 -47.80
C GLY A 334 11.99 11.08 -48.81
N ALA A 335 13.08 11.70 -48.36
CA ALA A 335 13.96 12.48 -49.24
C ALA A 335 14.61 11.63 -50.34
N VAL A 336 15.19 10.47 -49.97
CA VAL A 336 15.84 9.57 -50.94
C VAL A 336 14.82 8.98 -51.92
N LEU A 337 13.62 8.61 -51.46
CA LEU A 337 12.55 8.13 -52.34
C LEU A 337 12.06 9.21 -53.31
N ALA A 338 11.94 10.46 -52.86
CA ALA A 338 11.55 11.58 -53.72
C ALA A 338 12.56 11.84 -54.84
N ILE A 339 13.86 11.73 -54.54
CA ILE A 339 14.93 11.84 -55.56
C ILE A 339 14.84 10.66 -56.54
N ARG A 340 14.71 9.44 -56.02
CA ARG A 340 14.66 8.21 -56.83
C ARG A 340 13.46 8.19 -57.76
N LEU A 341 12.30 8.64 -57.29
CA LEU A 341 11.01 8.57 -57.98
C LEU A 341 10.58 9.93 -58.54
N ARG A 342 11.53 10.79 -58.92
CA ARG A 342 11.27 12.15 -59.43
C ARG A 342 10.28 12.20 -60.62
N GLY A 343 10.15 11.11 -61.39
CA GLY A 343 9.22 10.98 -62.51
C GLY A 343 7.87 10.31 -62.18
N SER A 344 7.66 9.87 -60.93
CA SER A 344 6.43 9.18 -60.50
C SER A 344 5.38 10.15 -59.94
N ASN A 345 4.15 9.67 -59.79
CA ASN A 345 3.10 10.46 -59.15
C ASN A 345 3.45 10.73 -57.66
N PRO A 346 3.34 11.97 -57.15
CA PRO A 346 3.60 12.30 -55.75
C PRO A 346 2.89 11.38 -54.73
N LEU A 347 1.67 10.93 -55.04
CA LEU A 347 0.92 10.02 -54.17
C LEU A 347 1.63 8.67 -53.97
N GLN A 348 2.33 8.15 -54.99
CA GLN A 348 3.06 6.90 -54.90
C GLN A 348 4.28 7.02 -53.97
N VAL A 349 5.02 8.13 -54.08
CA VAL A 349 6.18 8.42 -53.21
C VAL A 349 5.74 8.50 -51.75
N TYR A 350 4.60 9.16 -51.49
CA TYR A 350 4.02 9.24 -50.16
C TYR A 350 3.68 7.86 -49.59
N LEU A 351 2.93 7.03 -50.32
CA LEU A 351 2.53 5.70 -49.85
C LEU A 351 3.73 4.79 -49.56
N LEU A 352 4.76 4.83 -50.41
CA LEU A 352 5.98 4.03 -50.24
C LEU A 352 6.84 4.46 -49.06
N ALA A 353 6.81 5.74 -48.68
CA ALA A 353 7.49 6.22 -47.47
C ALA A 353 6.65 6.00 -46.21
N PHE A 354 5.33 6.15 -46.31
CA PHE A 354 4.42 6.14 -45.18
C PHE A 354 4.17 4.74 -44.61
N ILE A 355 3.91 3.73 -45.46
CA ILE A 355 3.60 2.37 -44.99
C ILE A 355 4.74 1.79 -44.13
N PRO A 356 6.02 1.84 -44.56
CA PRO A 356 7.10 1.33 -43.73
C PRO A 356 7.30 2.13 -42.43
N SER A 357 6.98 3.42 -42.45
CA SER A 357 7.01 4.28 -41.27
C SER A 357 5.97 3.85 -40.23
N ILE A 358 4.74 3.52 -40.64
CA ILE A 358 3.71 2.95 -39.74
C ILE A 358 4.20 1.63 -39.14
N VAL A 359 4.71 0.73 -39.98
CA VAL A 359 5.21 -0.58 -39.53
C VAL A 359 6.31 -0.41 -38.49
N ALA A 360 7.24 0.53 -38.71
CA ALA A 360 8.31 0.82 -37.74
C ALA A 360 7.74 1.29 -36.39
N VAL A 361 6.76 2.20 -36.37
CA VAL A 361 6.13 2.68 -35.13
C VAL A 361 5.39 1.56 -34.40
N LEU A 362 4.69 0.70 -35.14
CA LEU A 362 4.01 -0.48 -34.57
C LEU A 362 5.00 -1.47 -33.95
N LEU A 363 6.12 -1.72 -34.60
CA LEU A 363 7.19 -2.60 -34.08
C LEU A 363 7.82 -2.02 -32.80
N ILE A 364 8.07 -0.70 -32.75
CA ILE A 364 8.59 -0.03 -31.55
C ILE A 364 7.61 -0.18 -30.38
N SER A 365 6.33 0.08 -30.62
CA SER A 365 5.29 0.00 -29.57
C SER A 365 5.03 -1.44 -29.13
N GLY A 366 5.02 -2.40 -30.05
CA GLY A 366 4.90 -3.82 -29.74
C GLY A 366 6.08 -4.36 -28.93
N GLY A 367 7.30 -3.96 -29.29
CA GLY A 367 8.50 -4.32 -28.53
C GLY A 367 8.53 -3.71 -27.13
N GLU A 368 8.04 -2.47 -26.94
CA GLU A 368 7.85 -1.87 -25.61
C GLU A 368 6.92 -2.72 -24.73
N GLN A 369 5.78 -3.17 -25.28
CA GLN A 369 4.82 -3.97 -24.53
C GLN A 369 5.40 -5.33 -24.11
N MET A 370 6.15 -5.98 -25.01
CA MET A 370 6.85 -7.22 -24.68
C MET A 370 7.91 -7.03 -23.59
N LEU A 371 8.63 -5.91 -23.61
CA LEU A 371 9.63 -5.58 -22.59
C LEU A 371 9.03 -5.33 -21.21
N ARG A 372 7.78 -4.83 -21.13
CA ARG A 372 7.06 -4.67 -19.86
C ARG A 372 6.68 -6.00 -19.22
N GLU A 373 6.26 -6.98 -20.02
CA GLU A 373 5.84 -8.29 -19.53
C GLU A 373 7.03 -9.13 -19.08
N SER A 374 8.10 -9.09 -19.87
CA SER A 374 9.37 -9.70 -19.52
C SER A 374 10.50 -8.92 -20.18
N THR A 375 11.53 -8.55 -19.42
CA THR A 375 12.78 -8.00 -19.96
C THR A 375 13.47 -9.04 -20.83
N SER A 376 13.05 -9.09 -22.09
CA SER A 376 13.43 -10.12 -23.05
C SER A 376 14.25 -9.51 -24.17
N VAL A 377 15.28 -10.23 -24.61
CA VAL A 377 16.10 -9.85 -25.77
C VAL A 377 15.23 -9.73 -27.03
N LEU A 378 14.20 -10.58 -27.14
CA LEU A 378 13.23 -10.54 -28.22
C LEU A 378 12.47 -9.20 -28.27
N GLY A 379 12.05 -8.66 -27.12
CA GLY A 379 11.40 -7.35 -27.06
C GLY A 379 12.30 -6.21 -27.55
N ILE A 380 13.59 -6.23 -27.17
CA ILE A 380 14.58 -5.25 -27.67
C ILE A 380 14.76 -5.39 -29.18
N PHE A 381 14.89 -6.62 -29.67
CA PHE A 381 15.07 -6.90 -31.09
C PHE A 381 13.87 -6.40 -31.91
N ILE A 382 12.64 -6.72 -31.47
CA ILE A 382 11.41 -6.28 -32.14
C ILE A 382 11.32 -4.76 -32.12
N ALA A 383 11.56 -4.10 -30.97
CA ALA A 383 11.54 -2.64 -30.87
C ALA A 383 12.55 -1.97 -31.82
N THR A 384 13.71 -2.57 -31.99
CA THR A 384 14.81 -2.02 -32.81
C THR A 384 14.66 -2.38 -34.30
N SER A 385 13.94 -3.46 -34.63
CA SER A 385 13.77 -3.96 -35.99
C SER A 385 13.12 -2.96 -36.94
N GLY A 386 12.21 -2.12 -36.44
CA GLY A 386 11.59 -1.05 -37.23
C GLY A 386 12.62 -0.05 -37.76
N ASN A 387 13.55 0.40 -36.90
CA ASN A 387 14.63 1.31 -37.30
C ASN A 387 15.64 0.65 -38.23
N ILE A 388 15.99 -0.62 -37.98
CA ILE A 388 16.87 -1.39 -38.87
C ILE A 388 16.24 -1.55 -40.26
N GLY A 389 14.94 -1.82 -40.33
CA GLY A 389 14.18 -1.89 -41.56
C GLY A 389 14.21 -0.58 -42.35
N LEU A 390 13.91 0.54 -41.69
CA LEU A 390 14.00 1.88 -42.30
C LEU A 390 15.42 2.17 -42.82
N ALA A 391 16.45 1.94 -42.00
CA ALA A 391 17.85 2.15 -42.39
C ALA A 391 18.27 1.28 -43.60
N SER A 392 17.81 0.03 -43.64
CA SER A 392 18.06 -0.88 -44.76
C SER A 392 17.40 -0.40 -46.05
N MET A 393 16.15 0.07 -45.98
CA MET A 393 15.45 0.63 -47.14
C MET A 393 16.10 1.92 -47.65
N ILE A 394 16.53 2.81 -46.75
CA ILE A 394 17.31 4.01 -47.10
C ILE A 394 18.57 3.61 -47.86
N LEU A 395 19.34 2.65 -47.34
CA LEU A 395 20.58 2.19 -47.96
C LEU A 395 20.35 1.61 -49.35
N ILE A 396 19.29 0.81 -49.53
CA ILE A 396 18.92 0.22 -50.83
C ILE A 396 18.51 1.32 -51.82
N ALA A 397 17.62 2.23 -51.40
CA ALA A 397 17.14 3.30 -52.26
C ALA A 397 18.28 4.25 -52.65
N TYR A 398 19.17 4.58 -51.72
CA TYR A 398 20.35 5.41 -51.97
C TYR A 398 21.31 4.75 -52.96
N ARG A 399 21.60 3.46 -52.80
CA ARG A 399 22.45 2.71 -53.75
C ARG A 399 21.87 2.66 -55.17
N GLN A 400 20.55 2.64 -55.29
CA GLN A 400 19.89 2.68 -56.60
C GLN A 400 19.93 4.06 -57.23
N VAL A 401 19.79 5.12 -56.42
CA VAL A 401 20.01 6.50 -56.88
C VAL A 401 21.45 6.72 -57.32
N ALA A 402 22.44 6.24 -56.56
CA ALA A 402 23.86 6.44 -56.87
C ALA A 402 24.37 5.62 -58.07
N ARG A 403 23.62 4.62 -58.52
CA ARG A 403 23.93 3.81 -59.71
C ARG A 403 23.29 4.36 -60.99
N ASN A 404 22.26 5.19 -60.85
CA ASN A 404 21.66 5.95 -61.94
C ASN A 404 22.39 7.28 -62.09
#